data_AF-A0A920VUN0-F1
#
_entry.id   AF-A0A920VUN0-F1
#
_cell.length_a   1.000
_cell.length_b   1.000
_cell.length_c   1.000
_cell.angle_alpha   90.00
_cell.angle_beta   90.00
_cell.angle_gamma   90.00
#
_symmetry.space_group_name_H-M   'P 1'
#
loop_
_entity.id
_entity.type
_entity.pdbx_description
1 polymer ?
#
loop_
_entity_poly.entity_id
_entity_poly.type
_entity_poly.pdbx_seq_one_letter_code
_entity_poly.pdbx_strand_id
1 'polypeptide(L)'
;MRNIVFIEPVLDLIDLKYLNLYEPRSDQDFLNKISSRYGLEDWMICYIQNEYGLLITEPFCLSPISNFKRISLNDMIDTLADELSKDFQLNIDPNVKSELRISVSGVVEHKDLLNVERIMETNALVYAYSIGSISSDTVTYLLSIRGQVSDLEKLMNVNPLLTNQPSQENGIDLEYFYQAER
;
A
#
# COMPACT_ATOMS: atom_id res chain seq x y z
N MET A 1 8.21 -5.33 -16.96
CA MET A 1 7.07 -4.73 -17.70
C MET A 1 6.04 -4.35 -16.64
N ARG A 2 5.75 -3.05 -16.47
CA ARG A 2 4.73 -2.57 -15.51
C ARG A 2 3.36 -2.74 -16.18
N ASN A 3 2.41 -3.42 -15.53
CA ASN A 3 1.05 -3.59 -16.04
C ASN A 3 0.13 -2.61 -15.29
N ILE A 4 -0.12 -1.44 -15.88
CA ILE A 4 -1.10 -0.48 -15.36
C ILE A 4 -2.38 -0.70 -16.15
N VAL A 5 -3.48 -1.00 -15.45
CA VAL A 5 -4.81 -1.13 -16.06
C VAL A 5 -5.54 0.19 -15.89
N PHE A 6 -5.68 0.94 -16.98
CA PHE A 6 -6.53 2.12 -17.00
C PHE A 6 -7.98 1.66 -17.15
N ILE A 7 -8.85 2.09 -16.23
CA ILE A 7 -10.29 1.86 -16.33
C ILE A 7 -10.91 3.18 -16.76
N GLU A 8 -11.53 3.19 -17.94
CA GLU A 8 -12.39 4.30 -18.34
C GLU A 8 -13.75 4.12 -17.65
N PRO A 9 -14.19 5.07 -16.80
CA PRO A 9 -15.48 4.95 -16.14
C PRO A 9 -16.58 5.05 -17.20
N VAL A 10 -17.42 4.02 -17.30
CA VAL A 10 -18.64 4.05 -18.10
C VAL A 10 -19.62 4.98 -17.39
N LEU A 11 -19.61 6.27 -17.77
CA LEU A 11 -20.50 7.28 -17.23
C LEU A 11 -21.97 6.82 -17.36
N ASP A 12 -22.64 6.58 -16.23
CA ASP A 12 -24.05 6.19 -16.23
C ASP A 12 -24.99 7.38 -15.96
N LEU A 13 -26.30 7.14 -15.95
CA LEU A 13 -27.30 8.20 -15.71
C LEU A 13 -27.15 8.91 -14.36
N ILE A 14 -26.56 8.26 -13.36
CA ILE A 14 -26.28 8.86 -12.05
C ILE A 14 -25.04 9.77 -12.18
N ASP A 15 -24.02 9.38 -12.94
CA ASP A 15 -22.85 10.22 -13.21
C ASP A 15 -23.20 11.45 -14.07
N LEU A 16 -24.09 11.29 -15.04
CA LEU A 16 -24.64 12.40 -15.83
C LEU A 16 -25.42 13.40 -14.96
N LYS A 17 -26.11 12.94 -13.92
CA LYS A 17 -26.75 13.82 -12.94
C LYS A 17 -25.70 14.64 -12.18
N TYR A 18 -24.55 14.06 -11.85
CA TYR A 18 -23.47 14.77 -11.19
C TYR A 18 -22.78 15.78 -12.11
N LEU A 19 -22.62 15.49 -13.41
CA LEU A 19 -22.12 16.47 -14.38
C LEU A 19 -22.95 17.76 -14.33
N ASN A 20 -24.28 17.66 -14.43
CA ASN A 20 -25.17 18.82 -14.38
C ASN A 20 -25.13 19.59 -13.04
N LEU A 21 -24.79 18.92 -11.93
CA LEU A 21 -24.74 19.52 -10.59
C LEU A 21 -23.39 20.19 -10.29
N TYR A 22 -22.30 19.67 -10.87
CA TYR A 22 -20.92 20.07 -10.56
C TYR A 22 -20.20 20.80 -11.70
N GLU A 23 -20.73 20.81 -12.93
CA GLU A 23 -20.24 21.61 -14.06
C GLU A 23 -19.92 23.08 -13.71
N PRO A 24 -20.60 23.75 -12.76
CA PRO A 24 -20.23 25.11 -12.37
C PRO A 24 -19.29 25.22 -11.16
N ARG A 25 -18.92 24.13 -10.47
CA ARG A 25 -18.23 24.20 -9.17
C ARG A 25 -16.72 23.96 -9.25
N SER A 26 -16.29 22.80 -9.76
CA SER A 26 -14.87 22.44 -9.91
C SER A 26 -14.74 21.04 -10.51
N ASP A 27 -13.79 20.86 -11.44
CA ASP A 27 -13.43 19.53 -11.97
C ASP A 27 -12.99 18.57 -10.85
N GLN A 28 -12.34 19.11 -9.81
CA GLN A 28 -11.90 18.33 -8.64
C GLN A 28 -13.08 17.75 -7.85
N ASP A 29 -14.09 18.56 -7.55
CA ASP A 29 -15.26 18.11 -6.77
C ASP A 29 -16.03 17.03 -7.51
N PHE A 30 -16.17 17.21 -8.82
CA PHE A 30 -16.80 16.24 -9.71
C PHE A 30 -16.03 14.92 -9.74
N LEU A 31 -14.72 14.96 -10.01
CA LEU A 31 -13.91 13.76 -10.18
C LEU A 31 -13.71 13.01 -8.86
N ASN A 32 -13.53 13.70 -7.73
CA ASN A 32 -13.52 13.07 -6.40
C ASN A 32 -14.85 12.35 -6.11
N LYS A 33 -15.97 12.93 -6.53
CA LYS A 33 -17.28 12.32 -6.30
C LYS A 33 -17.47 11.06 -7.15
N ILE A 34 -17.06 11.09 -8.41
CA ILE A 34 -17.12 9.92 -9.29
C ILE A 34 -16.15 8.84 -8.83
N SER A 35 -14.88 9.17 -8.59
CA SER A 35 -13.86 8.17 -8.21
C SER A 35 -14.27 7.40 -6.96
N SER A 36 -14.76 8.10 -5.93
CA SER A 36 -15.24 7.50 -4.68
C SER A 36 -16.37 6.48 -4.88
N ARG A 37 -17.22 6.67 -5.89
CA ARG A 37 -18.31 5.74 -6.21
C ARG A 37 -17.80 4.40 -6.71
N TYR A 38 -16.69 4.40 -7.44
CA TYR A 38 -16.04 3.20 -7.95
C TYR A 38 -14.99 2.62 -6.99
N GLY A 39 -14.87 3.19 -5.77
CA GLY A 39 -13.83 2.79 -4.82
C GLY A 39 -12.42 3.15 -5.27
N LEU A 40 -12.29 4.18 -6.12
CA LEU A 40 -11.02 4.69 -6.62
C LEU A 40 -10.67 5.99 -5.89
N GLU A 41 -9.44 6.07 -5.37
CA GLU A 41 -8.92 7.27 -4.70
C GLU A 41 -8.10 8.13 -5.67
N ASP A 42 -7.42 7.48 -6.62
CA ASP A 42 -6.56 8.12 -7.61
C ASP A 42 -7.26 8.29 -8.96
N TRP A 43 -7.28 9.52 -9.48
CA TRP A 43 -7.81 9.85 -10.80
C TRP A 43 -6.95 10.90 -11.50
N MET A 44 -7.06 10.97 -12.83
CA MET A 44 -6.40 11.97 -13.67
C MET A 44 -7.41 12.53 -14.68
N ILE A 45 -7.39 13.84 -14.88
CA ILE A 45 -8.04 14.51 -16.01
C ILE A 45 -7.01 15.24 -16.85
N CYS A 46 -7.14 15.18 -18.17
CA CYS A 46 -6.24 15.85 -19.10
C CYS A 46 -7.01 16.79 -20.02
N TYR A 47 -6.49 18.00 -20.20
CA TYR A 47 -7.06 19.01 -21.07
C TYR A 47 -6.29 19.02 -22.38
N ILE A 48 -7.00 18.82 -23.48
CA ILE A 48 -6.48 18.89 -24.86
C ILE A 48 -6.69 20.28 -25.49
N GLN A 49 -7.38 21.16 -24.78
CA GLN A 49 -7.64 22.54 -25.17
C GLN A 49 -7.12 23.49 -24.09
N ASN A 50 -6.65 24.67 -24.50
CA ASN A 50 -6.34 25.74 -23.56
C ASN A 50 -7.62 26.49 -23.12
N GLU A 51 -7.45 27.49 -22.26
CA GLU A 51 -8.54 28.34 -21.76
C GLU A 51 -9.31 29.13 -22.85
N TYR A 52 -8.77 29.17 -24.07
CA TYR A 52 -9.38 29.80 -25.24
C TYR A 52 -10.04 28.77 -26.19
N GLY A 53 -10.09 27.49 -25.81
CA GLY A 53 -10.65 26.41 -26.63
C GLY A 53 -9.76 25.97 -27.79
N LEU A 54 -8.51 26.45 -27.85
CA LEU A 54 -7.57 26.04 -28.89
C LEU A 54 -6.92 24.71 -28.53
N LEU A 55 -6.83 23.80 -29.51
CA LEU A 55 -6.13 22.54 -29.36
C LEU A 55 -4.65 22.79 -29.06
N ILE A 56 -4.15 22.11 -28.02
CA ILE A 56 -2.75 22.15 -27.61
C ILE A 56 -2.05 20.86 -28.03
N THR A 57 -0.79 20.98 -28.42
CA THR A 57 0.02 19.84 -28.92
C THR A 57 0.34 18.83 -27.83
N GLU A 58 0.50 19.30 -26.59
CA GLU A 58 0.79 18.46 -25.43
C GLU A 58 -0.28 18.70 -24.36
N PRO A 59 -1.07 17.68 -23.99
CA PRO A 59 -2.10 17.82 -22.98
C PRO A 59 -1.49 18.10 -21.60
N PHE A 60 -2.16 18.96 -20.83
CA PHE A 60 -1.87 19.14 -19.41
C PHE A 60 -2.85 18.33 -18.58
N CYS A 61 -2.32 17.59 -17.63
CA CYS A 61 -3.10 16.74 -16.75
C CYS A 61 -3.09 17.24 -15.31
N LEU A 62 -4.13 16.89 -14.56
CA LEU A 62 -4.35 17.24 -13.18
C LEU A 62 -4.86 16.01 -12.41
N SER A 63 -4.37 15.85 -11.19
CA SER A 63 -4.67 14.69 -10.33
C SER A 63 -4.43 15.04 -8.86
N PRO A 64 -5.14 14.41 -7.91
CA PRO A 64 -4.80 14.48 -6.49
C PRO A 64 -3.34 14.15 -6.19
N ILE A 65 -2.76 13.15 -6.87
CA ILE A 65 -1.38 12.68 -6.71
C ILE A 65 -0.34 13.80 -6.96
N SER A 66 -0.63 14.71 -7.89
CA SER A 66 0.26 15.82 -8.23
C SER A 66 0.00 17.09 -7.40
N ASN A 67 -0.74 16.98 -6.28
CA ASN A 67 -1.26 18.12 -5.52
C ASN A 67 -2.01 19.13 -6.40
N PHE A 68 -2.76 18.62 -7.39
CA PHE A 68 -3.51 19.41 -8.36
C PHE A 68 -2.65 20.35 -9.23
N LYS A 69 -1.34 20.11 -9.32
CA LYS A 69 -0.46 20.86 -10.23
C LYS A 69 -0.70 20.37 -11.66
N ARG A 70 -0.91 21.31 -12.60
CA ARG A 70 -0.95 21.00 -14.03
C ARG A 70 0.45 20.62 -14.51
N ILE A 71 0.60 19.40 -15.00
CA ILE A 71 1.84 18.85 -15.55
C ILE A 71 1.58 18.18 -16.91
N SER A 72 2.63 17.86 -17.66
CA SER A 72 2.47 17.18 -18.95
C SER A 72 1.85 15.78 -18.77
N LEU A 73 1.22 15.26 -19.82
CA LEU A 73 0.72 13.88 -19.80
C LEU A 73 1.80 12.86 -19.43
N ASN A 74 3.00 13.00 -19.99
CA ASN A 74 4.10 12.06 -19.71
C ASN A 74 4.52 12.13 -18.23
N ASP A 75 4.74 13.33 -17.70
CA ASP A 75 5.10 13.50 -16.29
C ASP A 75 4.01 12.96 -15.35
N MET A 76 2.74 13.11 -15.73
CA MET A 76 1.62 12.60 -14.94
C MET A 76 1.58 11.07 -14.95
N ILE A 77 1.82 10.44 -16.10
CA ILE A 77 1.89 8.98 -16.21
C ILE A 77 3.03 8.46 -15.33
N ASP A 78 4.19 9.10 -15.36
CA ASP A 78 5.33 8.72 -14.53
C ASP A 78 5.01 8.89 -13.04
N THR A 79 4.42 10.02 -12.65
CA THR A 79 4.01 10.27 -11.26
C THR A 79 2.98 9.24 -10.77
N LEU A 80 1.98 8.94 -11.60
CA LEU A 80 0.95 7.93 -11.28
C LEU A 80 1.56 6.54 -11.16
N ALA A 81 2.47 6.17 -12.08
CA ALA A 81 3.15 4.89 -12.03
C ALA A 81 4.02 4.75 -10.76
N ASP A 82 4.68 5.82 -10.35
CA ASP A 82 5.53 5.82 -9.17
C ASP A 82 4.70 5.72 -7.89
N GLU A 83 3.62 6.50 -7.73
CA GLU A 83 2.72 6.38 -6.57
C GLU A 83 2.05 5.00 -6.50
N LEU A 84 1.50 4.48 -7.60
CA LEU A 84 0.90 3.13 -7.62
C LEU A 84 1.92 2.03 -7.29
N SER A 85 3.21 2.26 -7.57
CA SER A 85 4.26 1.29 -7.29
C SER A 85 4.87 1.41 -5.90
N LYS A 86 4.64 2.53 -5.20
CA LYS A 86 5.28 2.87 -3.93
C LYS A 86 5.01 1.85 -2.83
N ASP A 87 3.80 1.32 -2.80
CA ASP A 87 3.43 0.27 -1.84
C ASP A 87 4.14 -1.06 -2.11
N PHE A 88 4.55 -1.30 -3.35
CA PHE A 88 5.27 -2.50 -3.77
C PHE A 88 6.79 -2.33 -3.75
N GLN A 89 7.31 -1.12 -3.51
CA GLN A 89 8.73 -0.86 -3.35
C GLN A 89 9.14 -0.94 -1.87
N LEU A 90 10.21 -1.68 -1.58
CA LEU A 90 10.89 -1.66 -0.29
C LEU A 90 11.88 -0.49 -0.29
N ASN A 91 11.49 0.64 0.28
CA ASN A 91 12.38 1.80 0.45
C ASN A 91 12.82 1.92 1.91
N ILE A 92 13.81 1.11 2.27
CA ILE A 92 14.27 0.96 3.66
C ILE A 92 15.27 2.08 3.97
N ASP A 93 14.96 2.94 4.94
CA ASP A 93 15.95 3.87 5.52
C ASP A 93 16.77 3.12 6.59
N PRO A 94 18.09 2.88 6.36
CA PRO A 94 18.92 2.15 7.30
C PRO A 94 19.22 2.91 8.60
N ASN A 95 18.94 4.22 8.64
CA ASN A 95 19.16 5.05 9.83
C ASN A 95 17.97 4.99 10.80
N VAL A 96 16.80 4.62 10.30
CA VAL A 96 15.62 4.41 11.14
C VAL A 96 15.77 3.06 11.83
N LYS A 97 15.61 3.05 13.15
CA LYS A 97 15.58 1.83 13.96
C LYS A 97 14.26 1.78 14.70
N SER A 98 13.58 0.65 14.59
CA SER A 98 12.29 0.42 15.23
C SER A 98 12.38 -0.84 16.08
N GLU A 99 11.65 -0.84 17.19
CA GLU A 99 11.39 -2.04 17.98
C GLU A 99 9.91 -2.37 17.87
N LEU A 100 9.60 -3.66 17.74
CA LEU A 100 8.23 -4.13 17.63
C LEU A 100 8.03 -5.48 18.29
N ARG A 101 6.78 -5.76 18.66
CA ARG A 101 6.34 -7.06 19.15
C ARG A 101 5.56 -7.77 18.05
N ILE A 102 6.04 -8.96 17.70
CA ILE A 102 5.37 -9.85 16.76
C ILE A 102 4.84 -11.07 17.51
N SER A 103 3.62 -11.50 17.18
CA SER A 103 3.03 -12.72 17.70
C SER A 103 2.85 -13.72 16.58
N VAL A 104 3.30 -14.96 16.80
CA VAL A 104 3.19 -16.05 15.83
C VAL A 104 2.46 -17.21 16.49
N SER A 105 1.23 -17.46 16.03
CA SER A 105 0.37 -18.58 16.45
C SER A 105 0.57 -19.81 15.55
N GLY A 106 0.05 -20.98 15.95
CA GLY A 106 0.22 -22.23 15.19
C GLY A 106 1.57 -22.92 15.38
N VAL A 107 2.35 -22.54 16.40
CA VAL A 107 3.64 -23.15 16.75
C VAL A 107 3.39 -24.29 17.74
N VAL A 108 3.25 -25.52 17.24
CA VAL A 108 2.83 -26.68 18.05
C VAL A 108 4.02 -27.53 18.46
N GLU A 109 4.98 -27.72 17.55
CA GLU A 109 6.16 -28.56 17.79
C GLU A 109 7.43 -27.73 17.95
N HIS A 110 8.46 -28.32 18.57
CA HIS A 110 9.76 -27.68 18.68
C HIS A 110 10.37 -27.35 17.30
N LYS A 111 10.08 -28.17 16.28
CA LYS A 111 10.50 -27.90 14.90
C LYS A 111 9.86 -26.63 14.33
N ASP A 112 8.60 -26.37 14.67
CA ASP A 112 7.89 -25.16 14.23
C ASP A 112 8.54 -23.92 14.83
N LEU A 113 8.89 -23.98 16.12
CA LEU A 113 9.61 -22.90 16.80
C LEU A 113 10.93 -22.59 16.09
N LEU A 114 11.73 -23.61 15.79
CA LEU A 114 12.99 -23.46 15.07
C LEU A 114 12.82 -22.90 13.65
N ASN A 115 11.69 -23.20 12.99
CA ASN A 115 11.37 -22.63 11.69
C ASN A 115 11.01 -21.15 11.80
N VAL A 116 10.16 -20.79 12.77
CA VAL A 116 9.79 -19.39 13.02
C VAL A 116 11.01 -18.56 13.42
N GLU A 117 11.89 -19.06 14.29
CA GLU A 117 13.14 -18.38 14.66
C GLU A 117 14.02 -18.14 13.44
N ARG A 118 14.15 -19.11 12.54
CA ARG A 118 14.91 -18.96 11.29
C ARG A 118 14.31 -17.89 10.39
N ILE A 119 12.98 -17.77 10.33
CA ILE A 119 12.32 -16.70 9.57
C ILE A 119 12.72 -15.33 10.14
N MET A 120 12.76 -15.17 11.46
CA MET A 120 13.20 -13.92 12.09
C MET A 120 14.69 -13.66 11.83
N GLU A 121 15.54 -14.67 11.99
CA GLU A 121 17.00 -14.56 11.81
C GLU A 121 17.41 -14.22 10.36
N THR A 122 16.72 -14.81 9.39
CA THR A 122 17.02 -14.62 7.95
C THR A 122 16.36 -13.40 7.34
N ASN A 123 15.51 -12.70 8.09
CA ASN A 123 14.88 -11.47 7.60
C ASN A 123 15.90 -10.34 7.50
N ALA A 124 15.99 -9.71 6.32
CA ALA A 124 17.00 -8.69 6.03
C ALA A 124 16.92 -7.43 6.92
N LEU A 125 15.76 -7.13 7.52
CA LEU A 125 15.57 -5.95 8.37
C LEU A 125 15.88 -6.22 9.83
N VAL A 126 15.77 -7.47 10.27
CA VAL A 126 15.95 -7.87 11.67
C VAL A 126 17.44 -7.91 11.98
N TYR A 127 17.87 -7.14 12.97
CA TYR A 127 19.26 -7.17 13.45
C TYR A 127 19.38 -7.72 14.88
N ALA A 128 18.27 -7.82 15.60
CA ALA A 128 18.18 -8.51 16.88
C ALA A 128 16.75 -9.03 17.09
N TYR A 129 16.62 -10.18 17.75
CA TYR A 129 15.34 -10.72 18.17
C TYR A 129 15.48 -11.45 19.50
N SER A 130 14.39 -11.53 20.25
CA SER A 130 14.30 -12.32 21.48
C SER A 130 12.87 -12.81 21.70
N ILE A 131 12.72 -13.98 22.32
CA ILE A 131 11.41 -14.48 22.74
C ILE A 131 10.97 -13.70 23.98
N GLY A 132 9.83 -13.03 23.90
CA GLY A 132 9.19 -12.36 25.02
C GLY A 132 8.34 -13.32 25.85
N SER A 133 7.51 -14.14 25.20
CA SER A 133 6.64 -15.11 25.86
C SER A 133 6.27 -16.27 24.95
N ILE A 134 5.98 -17.42 25.56
CA ILE A 134 5.37 -18.58 24.90
C ILE A 134 4.10 -18.92 25.67
N SER A 135 2.97 -18.95 24.99
CA SER A 135 1.67 -19.27 25.57
C SER A 135 0.89 -20.18 24.63
N SER A 136 0.56 -21.39 25.09
CA SER A 136 -0.11 -22.42 24.29
C SER A 136 0.66 -22.71 22.98
N ASP A 137 0.12 -22.32 21.84
CA ASP A 137 0.64 -22.49 20.48
C ASP A 137 1.13 -21.16 19.88
N THR A 138 1.27 -20.14 20.71
CA THR A 138 1.63 -18.78 20.31
C THR A 138 2.94 -18.36 20.95
N VAL A 139 3.83 -17.80 20.13
CA VAL A 139 5.12 -17.28 20.54
C VAL A 139 5.19 -15.79 20.21
N THR A 140 5.51 -14.98 21.22
CA THR A 140 5.70 -13.55 21.06
C THR A 140 7.18 -13.24 21.03
N TYR A 141 7.63 -12.52 20.01
CA TYR A 141 9.00 -12.03 19.89
C TYR A 141 9.05 -10.51 20.03
N LEU A 142 10.14 -10.02 20.62
CA LEU A 142 10.57 -8.64 20.52
C LEU A 142 11.65 -8.57 19.45
N LEU A 143 11.39 -7.80 18.39
CA LEU A 143 12.30 -7.60 17.26
C LEU A 143 12.86 -6.18 17.28
N SER A 144 14.13 -6.06 16.92
CA SER A 144 14.75 -4.78 16.58
C SER A 144 15.12 -4.78 15.10
N ILE A 145 14.58 -3.81 14.36
CA ILE A 145 14.70 -3.73 12.90
C ILE A 145 15.30 -2.42 12.42
N ARG A 146 15.89 -2.46 11.21
CA ARG A 146 16.22 -1.27 10.41
C ARG A 146 15.03 -0.95 9.51
N GLY A 147 14.58 0.30 9.48
CA GLY A 147 13.38 0.73 8.75
C GLY A 147 12.12 0.77 9.61
N GLN A 148 10.97 0.88 8.94
CA GLN A 148 9.65 0.98 9.58
C GLN A 148 9.01 -0.42 9.76
N VAL A 149 8.03 -0.49 10.67
CA VAL A 149 7.25 -1.73 10.90
C VAL A 149 6.54 -2.20 9.62
N SER A 150 6.03 -1.25 8.81
CA SER A 150 5.40 -1.52 7.52
C SER A 150 6.35 -2.18 6.51
N ASP A 151 7.64 -1.86 6.53
CA ASP A 151 8.64 -2.49 5.66
C ASP A 151 8.85 -3.97 6.03
N LEU A 152 8.91 -4.25 7.34
CA LEU A 152 8.99 -5.62 7.83
C LEU A 152 7.71 -6.40 7.50
N GLU A 153 6.54 -5.79 7.71
CA GLU A 153 5.25 -6.41 7.40
C GLU A 153 5.20 -6.85 5.93
N LYS A 154 5.62 -5.98 4.99
CA LYS A 154 5.71 -6.33 3.56
C LYS A 154 6.59 -7.55 3.31
N LEU A 155 7.76 -7.63 3.96
CA LEU A 155 8.69 -8.77 3.83
C LEU A 155 8.18 -10.05 4.48
N MET A 156 7.45 -9.94 5.58
CA MET A 156 6.87 -11.08 6.28
C MET A 156 5.66 -11.63 5.51
N ASN A 157 4.86 -10.76 4.90
CA ASN A 157 3.68 -11.13 4.10
C ASN A 157 4.01 -11.90 2.81
N VAL A 158 5.25 -11.82 2.31
CA VAL A 158 5.69 -12.64 1.17
C VAL A 158 6.18 -14.03 1.56
N ASN A 159 6.34 -14.30 2.86
CA ASN A 159 6.76 -15.62 3.33
C ASN A 159 5.59 -16.60 3.24
N PRO A 160 5.69 -17.70 2.46
CA PRO A 160 4.59 -18.63 2.25
C PRO A 160 4.17 -19.41 3.51
N LEU A 161 5.04 -19.44 4.54
CA LEU A 161 4.76 -20.13 5.80
C LEU A 161 4.02 -19.25 6.81
N LEU A 162 3.81 -17.96 6.51
CA LEU A 162 3.16 -17.02 7.40
C LEU A 162 1.88 -16.47 6.78
N THR A 163 0.84 -16.37 7.59
CA THR A 163 -0.42 -15.72 7.21
C THR A 163 -0.70 -14.58 8.17
N ASN A 164 -0.72 -13.35 7.66
CA ASN A 164 -1.04 -12.16 8.44
C ASN A 164 -2.42 -12.30 9.08
N GLN A 165 -2.50 -11.97 10.37
CA GLN A 165 -3.74 -11.90 11.14
C GLN A 165 -4.00 -10.43 11.52
N PRO A 166 -5.26 -9.98 11.50
CA PRO A 166 -5.56 -8.63 11.96
C PRO A 166 -5.19 -8.52 13.44
N SER A 167 -4.29 -7.60 13.80
CA SER A 167 -3.84 -7.41 15.18
C SER A 167 -5.03 -7.15 16.12
N GLN A 168 -5.28 -8.06 17.07
CA GLN A 168 -6.43 -7.99 17.98
C GLN A 168 -6.06 -7.48 19.37
N GLU A 169 -4.77 -7.55 19.75
CA GLU A 169 -4.33 -7.21 21.10
C GLU A 169 -3.59 -5.86 21.20
N ASN A 170 -3.89 -5.12 22.28
CA ASN A 170 -3.17 -3.89 22.62
C ASN A 170 -1.70 -4.20 22.94
N GLY A 171 -0.79 -3.70 22.11
CA GLY A 171 0.65 -3.81 22.33
C GLY A 171 1.34 -4.94 21.56
N ILE A 172 0.64 -5.57 20.61
CA ILE A 172 1.24 -6.40 19.56
C ILE A 172 1.19 -5.60 18.26
N ASP A 173 2.33 -5.42 17.61
CA ASP A 173 2.43 -4.63 16.39
C ASP A 173 2.04 -5.46 15.15
N LEU A 174 2.45 -6.72 15.11
CA LEU A 174 2.16 -7.65 14.01
C LEU A 174 1.75 -9.03 14.51
N GLU A 175 0.73 -9.63 13.90
CA GLU A 175 0.24 -10.97 14.22
C GLU A 175 0.28 -11.88 12.99
N TYR A 176 0.79 -13.10 13.17
CA TYR A 176 0.89 -14.10 12.12
C TYR A 176 0.42 -15.47 12.61
N PHE A 177 -0.10 -16.27 11.67
CA PHE A 177 -0.31 -17.70 11.84
C PHE A 177 0.75 -18.45 11.04
N TYR A 178 1.48 -19.35 11.70
CA TYR A 178 2.48 -20.20 11.06
C TYR A 178 1.82 -21.46 10.48
N GLN A 179 2.02 -21.67 9.18
CA GLN A 179 1.55 -22.85 8.47
C GLN A 179 2.71 -23.85 8.34
N ALA A 180 2.66 -24.96 9.09
CA ALA A 180 3.63 -26.03 8.94
C ALA A 180 3.56 -26.65 7.54
N GLU A 181 4.72 -26.92 6.94
CA GLU A 181 4.82 -27.75 5.74
C GLU A 181 4.22 -29.14 6.04
N ARG A 182 3.12 -29.48 5.36
CA ARG A 182 2.55 -30.83 5.38
C ARG A 182 3.33 -31.78 4.49
#